data_AF-A0A965Z5T8-F1
#
_entry.id   AF-A0A965Z5T8-F1
#
_cell.length_a   1.000
_cell.length_b   1.000
_cell.length_c   1.000
_cell.angle_alpha   90.00
_cell.angle_beta   90.00
_cell.angle_gamma   90.00
#
_symmetry.space_group_name_H-M   'P 1'
#
loop_
_entity.id
_entity.type
_entity.pdbx_description
1 polymer ?
#
loop_
_entity_poly.entity_id
_entity_poly.type
_entity_poly.pdbx_seq_one_letter_code
_entity_poly.pdbx_strand_id
1 'polypeptide(L)'
;MKTARRILPLAAWALATFALGFGLPADVRANGNVHVTRFWHNHQPTYWPEWNSNGDQNSRVQYAWDSIVLKPSQNYGGLSPNYHPQNNLTDIFGLDDRKNAYQFGPKNSLGTFSGGGFALSYSGSLIDNVRQLGGGGHLGYGGNWNAGNTEARGWGRLDLVGFTYHHSLAPLLPKEVFRKELQIFKQAWWKAWGGNGDLSDHSKGFFPTEMAFSQSLIDVLVDEGYEWSIVASHHLSRTCPTYNDQADPEGSYNINSSPPNKADQLGPSPTTGWWYGQPNPGNAAWNVAPFAYQLHKAQYVNPDTGATKQMYVVPSDDVLSYRFGYANEGIS
;
A
#
# COMPACT_ATOMS: atom_id res chain seq x y z
N MET A 1 -6.69 -86.99 60.20
CA MET A 1 -6.75 -86.16 58.97
C MET A 1 -5.39 -85.49 58.76
N LYS A 2 -4.68 -85.92 57.71
CA LYS A 2 -3.49 -85.29 57.09
C LYS A 2 -3.95 -83.94 56.48
N THR A 3 -3.21 -82.83 56.30
CA THR A 3 -1.90 -82.54 55.65
C THR A 3 -1.77 -81.00 55.73
N ALA A 4 -0.68 -80.37 56.17
CA ALA A 4 0.57 -79.98 55.48
C ALA A 4 0.44 -79.00 54.27
N ARG A 5 1.32 -77.97 54.31
CA ARG A 5 1.52 -76.75 53.47
C ARG A 5 1.79 -76.94 51.96
N ARG A 6 1.56 -75.87 51.16
CA ARG A 6 2.33 -75.31 49.99
C ARG A 6 1.57 -74.04 49.49
N ILE A 7 2.09 -72.79 49.47
CA ILE A 7 3.11 -72.06 48.65
C ILE A 7 2.65 -71.63 47.22
N LEU A 8 2.55 -70.28 47.05
CA LEU A 8 2.70 -69.37 45.85
C LEU A 8 1.62 -69.36 44.73
N PRO A 9 1.47 -68.26 43.92
CA PRO A 9 2.46 -67.21 43.61
C PRO A 9 2.04 -65.73 43.63
N LEU A 10 3.09 -64.89 43.60
CA LEU A 10 3.14 -63.46 43.33
C LEU A 10 2.47 -63.09 41.99
N ALA A 11 1.60 -62.07 41.99
CA ALA A 11 1.18 -61.37 40.79
C ALA A 11 1.85 -59.99 40.74
N ALA A 12 2.61 -59.78 39.67
CA ALA A 12 3.34 -58.57 39.37
C ALA A 12 2.41 -57.38 39.16
N TRP A 13 2.67 -56.28 39.86
CA TRP A 13 2.09 -54.97 39.58
C TRP A 13 2.88 -54.34 38.43
N ALA A 14 2.31 -54.34 37.23
CA ALA A 14 2.82 -53.57 36.11
C ALA A 14 2.44 -52.10 36.31
N LEU A 15 3.46 -51.24 36.48
CA LEU A 15 3.31 -49.79 36.33
C LEU A 15 2.89 -49.48 34.90
N ALA A 16 1.68 -48.91 34.74
CA ALA A 16 1.29 -48.24 33.51
C ALA A 16 2.02 -46.88 33.45
N THR A 17 3.14 -46.83 32.74
CA THR A 17 3.75 -45.57 32.28
C THR A 17 2.82 -44.92 31.26
N PHE A 18 2.10 -43.88 31.67
CA PHE A 18 1.48 -42.92 30.77
C PHE A 18 2.61 -42.11 30.09
N ALA A 19 3.01 -42.55 28.89
CA ALA A 19 3.78 -41.72 27.99
C ALA A 19 2.83 -40.64 27.45
N LEU A 20 2.82 -39.46 28.09
CA LEU A 20 2.35 -38.23 27.48
C LEU A 20 3.30 -37.93 26.31
N GLY A 21 2.96 -38.48 25.15
CA GLY A 21 3.55 -38.06 23.89
C GLY A 21 3.24 -36.58 23.71
N PHE A 22 4.23 -35.73 23.99
CA PHE A 22 4.28 -34.40 23.40
C PHE A 22 4.37 -34.59 21.89
N GLY A 23 3.20 -34.71 21.25
CA GLY A 23 3.07 -34.48 19.83
C GLY A 23 3.51 -33.04 19.60
N LEU A 24 4.75 -32.88 19.17
CA LEU A 24 5.21 -31.66 18.51
C LEU A 24 4.12 -31.30 17.49
N PRO A 25 3.57 -30.09 17.51
CA PRO A 25 2.63 -29.69 16.48
C PRO A 25 3.32 -29.95 15.14
N ALA A 26 2.68 -30.81 14.34
CA ALA A 26 3.13 -31.15 13.00
C ALA A 26 3.47 -29.85 12.27
N ASP A 27 4.63 -29.86 11.60
CA ASP A 27 5.09 -28.80 10.72
C ASP A 27 3.88 -28.19 10.00
N VAL A 28 3.51 -26.97 10.41
CA VAL A 28 2.70 -26.10 9.57
C VAL A 28 3.52 -26.02 8.30
N ARG A 29 3.06 -26.71 7.25
CA ARG A 29 3.76 -26.77 5.97
C ARG A 29 4.01 -25.34 5.53
N ALA A 30 5.24 -24.86 5.73
CA ALA A 30 5.70 -23.63 5.15
C ALA A 30 5.53 -23.80 3.65
N ASN A 31 4.58 -23.08 3.07
CA ASN A 31 4.51 -22.98 1.63
C ASN A 31 5.82 -22.29 1.22
N GLY A 32 6.72 -23.05 0.57
CA GLY A 32 7.99 -22.51 0.05
C GLY A 32 7.79 -21.50 -1.07
N ASN A 33 6.55 -21.31 -1.55
CA ASN A 33 6.22 -20.36 -2.59
C ASN A 33 5.80 -19.02 -1.97
N VAL A 34 6.47 -17.94 -2.40
CA VAL A 34 6.02 -16.56 -2.18
C VAL A 34 5.01 -16.22 -3.27
N HIS A 35 3.79 -15.88 -2.89
CA HIS A 35 2.77 -15.41 -3.84
C HIS A 35 2.90 -13.90 -4.01
N VAL A 36 3.03 -13.45 -5.25
CA VAL A 36 3.16 -12.02 -5.57
C VAL A 36 1.92 -11.55 -6.31
N THR A 37 1.43 -10.38 -5.93
CA THR A 37 0.40 -9.60 -6.64
C THR A 37 1.03 -8.33 -7.20
N ARG A 38 0.31 -7.62 -8.06
CA ARG A 38 0.75 -6.32 -8.60
C ARG A 38 -0.08 -5.19 -8.00
N PHE A 39 0.58 -4.05 -7.88
CA PHE A 39 -0.03 -2.83 -7.39
C PHE A 39 0.14 -1.72 -8.43
N TRP A 40 -0.96 -1.04 -8.75
CA TRP A 40 -0.96 0.16 -9.59
C TRP A 40 -1.12 1.39 -8.70
N HIS A 41 -0.27 2.40 -8.89
CA HIS A 41 -0.38 3.68 -8.20
C HIS A 41 -0.56 4.81 -9.21
N ASN A 42 -1.72 5.45 -9.16
CA ASN A 42 -2.06 6.55 -10.06
C ASN A 42 -2.24 7.84 -9.27
N HIS A 43 -1.48 8.87 -9.65
CA HIS A 43 -1.60 10.19 -9.05
C HIS A 43 -1.41 11.29 -10.10
N GLN A 44 -2.19 12.37 -9.93
CA GLN A 44 -1.88 13.72 -10.41
C GLN A 44 -2.34 14.72 -9.36
N PRO A 45 -1.59 15.81 -9.12
CA PRO A 45 -1.96 16.80 -8.13
C PRO A 45 -3.13 17.66 -8.62
N THR A 46 -3.64 18.48 -7.70
CA THR A 46 -4.30 19.71 -8.09
C THR A 46 -3.23 20.69 -8.57
N TYR A 47 -3.20 20.98 -9.87
CA TYR A 47 -2.16 21.82 -10.47
C TYR A 47 -2.28 23.30 -10.11
N TRP A 48 -3.52 23.76 -9.86
CA TRP A 48 -3.77 25.15 -9.57
C TRP A 48 -4.86 25.29 -8.50
N PRO A 49 -4.50 25.70 -7.27
CA PRO A 49 -5.42 25.73 -6.13
C PRO A 49 -6.34 26.96 -6.09
N GLU A 50 -6.64 27.56 -7.24
CA GLU A 50 -7.55 28.72 -7.32
C GLU A 50 -9.01 28.31 -7.40
N TRP A 51 -9.88 29.26 -7.08
CA TRP A 51 -11.31 29.10 -7.32
C TRP A 51 -11.60 28.89 -8.79
N ASN A 52 -12.45 27.92 -9.07
CA ASN A 52 -12.96 27.68 -10.40
C ASN A 52 -13.94 28.79 -10.79
N SER A 53 -13.67 29.49 -11.90
CA SER A 53 -14.62 30.43 -12.51
C SER A 53 -15.22 29.91 -13.82
N ASN A 54 -14.97 28.65 -14.16
CA ASN A 54 -15.44 27.98 -15.37
C ASN A 54 -16.65 27.08 -15.09
N GLY A 55 -17.72 27.22 -15.88
CA GLY A 55 -18.95 26.42 -15.73
C GLY A 55 -19.69 26.64 -14.40
N ASP A 56 -20.52 25.66 -14.01
CA ASP A 56 -21.49 25.80 -12.92
C ASP A 56 -20.95 25.43 -11.52
N GLN A 57 -19.70 24.93 -11.44
CA GLN A 57 -19.09 24.46 -10.19
C GLN A 57 -18.06 25.47 -9.66
N ASN A 58 -18.50 26.69 -9.37
CA ASN A 58 -17.62 27.80 -9.00
C ASN A 58 -17.12 27.78 -7.54
N SER A 59 -17.68 26.91 -6.70
CA SER A 59 -17.37 26.82 -5.27
C SER A 59 -16.39 25.68 -4.96
N ARG A 60 -15.47 25.39 -5.90
CA ARG A 60 -14.38 24.42 -5.71
C ARG A 60 -13.10 24.89 -6.40
N VAL A 61 -12.02 24.20 -6.07
CA VAL A 61 -10.73 24.34 -6.75
C VAL A 61 -10.81 23.93 -8.22
N GLN A 62 -9.92 24.47 -9.06
CA GLN A 62 -9.76 24.09 -10.46
C GLN A 62 -9.24 22.66 -10.62
N TYR A 63 -9.96 21.85 -11.40
CA TYR A 63 -9.48 20.56 -11.86
C TYR A 63 -8.85 20.70 -13.26
N ALA A 64 -8.38 19.60 -13.83
CA ALA A 64 -7.53 19.59 -15.02
C ALA A 64 -8.09 20.40 -16.20
N TRP A 65 -9.37 20.22 -16.53
CA TRP A 65 -9.98 20.94 -17.65
C TRP A 65 -10.23 22.42 -17.33
N ASP A 66 -10.65 22.75 -16.11
CA ASP A 66 -10.78 24.17 -15.71
C ASP A 66 -9.43 24.89 -15.84
N SER A 67 -8.38 24.24 -15.34
CA SER A 67 -7.02 24.79 -15.40
C SER A 67 -6.54 24.97 -16.85
N ILE A 68 -6.90 24.06 -17.77
CA ILE A 68 -6.59 24.21 -19.20
C ILE A 68 -7.33 25.40 -19.80
N VAL A 69 -8.63 25.51 -19.54
CA VAL A 69 -9.50 26.56 -20.13
C VAL A 69 -9.17 27.94 -19.59
N LEU A 70 -8.89 28.05 -18.30
CA LEU A 70 -8.67 29.33 -17.63
C LEU A 70 -7.21 29.81 -17.75
N LYS A 71 -6.24 28.93 -18.03
CA LYS A 71 -4.81 29.30 -18.13
C LYS A 71 -4.53 30.56 -18.97
N PRO A 72 -5.11 30.76 -20.17
CA PRO A 72 -4.83 31.96 -20.99
C PRO A 72 -5.18 33.29 -20.32
N SER A 73 -6.09 33.33 -19.34
CA SER A 73 -6.43 34.55 -18.59
C SER A 73 -5.72 34.62 -17.22
N GLN A 74 -5.04 33.55 -16.80
CA GLN A 74 -4.41 33.42 -15.49
C GLN A 74 -2.94 33.88 -15.50
N ASN A 75 -2.68 35.09 -15.99
CA ASN A 75 -1.45 35.83 -15.74
C ASN A 75 -1.65 36.98 -14.73
N TYR A 76 -2.84 37.04 -14.12
CA TYR A 76 -3.25 38.02 -13.11
C TYR A 76 -3.08 39.47 -13.59
N GLY A 77 -3.60 39.79 -14.78
CA GLY A 77 -3.51 41.15 -15.35
C GLY A 77 -2.07 41.55 -15.70
N GLY A 78 -1.23 40.56 -16.03
CA GLY A 78 0.19 40.75 -16.30
C GLY A 78 1.08 40.82 -15.06
N LEU A 79 0.55 40.63 -13.84
CA LEU A 79 1.36 40.54 -12.62
C LEU A 79 2.33 39.36 -12.64
N SER A 80 1.95 38.27 -13.33
CA SER A 80 2.83 37.14 -13.59
C SER A 80 3.33 37.20 -15.04
N PRO A 81 4.65 37.00 -15.27
CA PRO A 81 5.19 36.85 -16.62
C PRO A 81 4.75 35.54 -17.30
N ASN A 82 4.24 34.58 -16.51
CA ASN A 82 3.78 33.27 -16.98
C ASN A 82 2.27 33.09 -16.77
N TYR A 83 1.65 32.25 -17.60
CA TYR A 83 0.30 31.76 -17.41
C TYR A 83 0.27 30.57 -16.45
N HIS A 84 -0.77 30.50 -15.62
CA HIS A 84 -0.89 29.49 -14.58
C HIS A 84 -2.08 28.53 -14.77
N PRO A 85 -1.93 27.23 -14.40
CA PRO A 85 -0.70 26.61 -13.92
C PRO A 85 0.35 26.57 -15.03
N GLN A 86 1.64 26.72 -14.69
CA GLN A 86 2.71 26.74 -15.70
C GLN A 86 2.82 25.42 -16.46
N ASN A 87 2.51 24.30 -15.80
CA ASN A 87 2.45 22.97 -16.41
C ASN A 87 1.55 22.96 -17.67
N ASN A 88 1.95 22.17 -18.68
CA ASN A 88 1.08 21.91 -19.82
C ASN A 88 0.20 20.69 -19.54
N LEU A 89 -1.02 20.94 -19.09
CA LEU A 89 -1.96 19.89 -18.69
C LEU A 89 -2.49 19.12 -19.91
N THR A 90 -2.59 19.75 -21.08
CA THR A 90 -2.95 19.06 -22.34
C THR A 90 -1.91 17.99 -22.67
N ASP A 91 -0.62 18.32 -22.53
CA ASP A 91 0.45 17.34 -22.76
C ASP A 91 0.41 16.26 -21.70
N ILE A 92 0.35 16.64 -20.41
CA ILE A 92 0.40 15.67 -19.31
C ILE A 92 -0.76 14.67 -19.38
N PHE A 93 -1.99 15.14 -19.53
CA PHE A 93 -3.17 14.26 -19.58
C PHE A 93 -3.42 13.65 -20.96
N GLY A 94 -2.85 14.21 -22.03
CA GLY A 94 -3.06 13.76 -23.40
C GLY A 94 -2.25 12.53 -23.81
N LEU A 95 -1.21 12.17 -23.06
CA LEU A 95 -0.38 10.99 -23.33
C LEU A 95 -1.20 9.69 -23.24
N ASP A 96 -0.91 8.76 -24.15
CA ASP A 96 -1.59 7.46 -24.23
C ASP A 96 -1.40 6.61 -22.97
N ASP A 97 -0.23 6.66 -22.33
CA ASP A 97 0.04 5.94 -21.09
C ASP A 97 -0.91 6.39 -19.97
N ARG A 98 -1.14 7.70 -19.83
CA ARG A 98 -2.05 8.29 -18.84
C ARG A 98 -3.49 7.95 -19.15
N LYS A 99 -3.93 8.14 -20.40
CA LYS A 99 -5.30 7.77 -20.82
C LYS A 99 -5.59 6.29 -20.58
N ASN A 100 -4.61 5.42 -20.86
CA ASN A 100 -4.75 3.98 -20.65
C ASN A 100 -4.77 3.64 -19.15
N ALA A 101 -3.77 4.07 -18.39
CA ALA A 101 -3.62 3.76 -16.97
C ALA A 101 -4.81 4.29 -16.13
N TYR A 102 -5.38 5.43 -16.53
CA TYR A 102 -6.44 6.09 -15.79
C TYR A 102 -7.85 5.56 -16.09
N GLN A 103 -8.02 4.69 -17.10
CA GLN A 103 -9.34 4.25 -17.55
C GLN A 103 -9.50 2.71 -17.56
N PHE A 104 -8.59 1.99 -18.22
CA PHE A 104 -8.78 0.56 -18.51
C PHE A 104 -7.52 -0.30 -18.39
N GLY A 105 -6.34 0.31 -18.26
CA GLY A 105 -5.05 -0.39 -18.17
C GLY A 105 -5.03 -1.49 -17.11
N PRO A 106 -5.37 -1.19 -15.84
CA PRO A 106 -5.39 -2.20 -14.78
C PRO A 106 -6.29 -3.40 -15.09
N LYS A 107 -7.52 -3.15 -15.56
CA LYS A 107 -8.45 -4.22 -15.97
C LYS A 107 -7.93 -5.04 -17.14
N ASN A 108 -7.36 -4.40 -18.16
CA ASN A 108 -6.79 -5.11 -19.31
C ASN A 108 -5.60 -5.99 -18.91
N SER A 109 -4.74 -5.50 -18.02
CA SER A 109 -3.62 -6.27 -17.47
C SER A 109 -4.08 -7.45 -16.61
N LEU A 110 -5.22 -7.36 -15.92
CA LEU A 110 -5.82 -8.51 -15.22
C LEU A 110 -6.30 -9.60 -16.17
N GLY A 111 -6.70 -9.25 -17.39
CA GLY A 111 -7.12 -10.20 -18.42
C GLY A 111 -6.01 -11.16 -18.87
N THR A 112 -4.75 -10.77 -18.71
CA THR A 112 -3.58 -11.59 -19.08
C THR A 112 -2.82 -12.13 -17.86
N PHE A 113 -3.19 -11.73 -16.65
CA PHE A 113 -2.57 -12.20 -15.41
C PHE A 113 -3.29 -13.42 -14.84
N SER A 114 -2.56 -14.50 -14.56
CA SER A 114 -3.12 -15.76 -14.04
C SER A 114 -3.10 -15.88 -12.50
N GLY A 115 -2.47 -14.95 -11.78
CA GLY A 115 -2.45 -14.92 -10.31
C GLY A 115 -3.75 -14.36 -9.69
N GLY A 116 -3.76 -14.13 -8.37
CA GLY A 116 -4.96 -13.72 -7.63
C GLY A 116 -5.69 -12.50 -8.23
N GLY A 117 -5.13 -11.31 -8.03
CA GLY A 117 -5.66 -10.05 -8.52
C GLY A 117 -4.64 -8.93 -8.36
N PHE A 118 -5.04 -7.67 -8.53
CA PHE A 118 -4.22 -6.48 -8.29
C PHE A 118 -4.82 -5.60 -7.20
N ALA A 119 -4.00 -4.74 -6.61
CA ALA A 119 -4.45 -3.55 -5.91
C ALA A 119 -4.22 -2.32 -6.80
N LEU A 120 -5.05 -1.29 -6.64
CA LEU A 120 -4.98 -0.05 -7.39
C LEU A 120 -5.32 1.12 -6.49
N SER A 121 -4.44 2.11 -6.42
CA SER A 121 -4.71 3.38 -5.74
C SER A 121 -4.85 4.52 -6.73
N TYR A 122 -5.75 5.45 -6.39
CA TYR A 122 -5.86 6.76 -7.01
C TYR A 122 -5.77 7.81 -5.91
N SER A 123 -5.09 8.93 -6.15
CA SER A 123 -5.36 10.14 -5.36
C SER A 123 -6.75 10.70 -5.63
N GLY A 124 -7.37 11.28 -4.61
CA GLY A 124 -8.65 11.97 -4.74
C GLY A 124 -8.59 13.10 -5.77
N SER A 125 -7.51 13.87 -5.81
CA SER A 125 -7.27 14.90 -6.83
C SER A 125 -7.28 14.34 -8.25
N LEU A 126 -6.66 13.17 -8.47
CA LEU A 126 -6.69 12.50 -9.77
C LEU A 126 -8.10 12.04 -10.14
N ILE A 127 -8.84 11.47 -9.20
CA ILE A 127 -10.24 11.04 -9.45
C ILE A 127 -11.05 12.20 -9.99
N ASP A 128 -10.95 13.38 -9.37
CA ASP A 128 -11.73 14.54 -9.78
C ASP A 128 -11.21 15.16 -11.09
N ASN A 129 -9.90 15.17 -11.32
CA ASN A 129 -9.31 15.55 -12.61
C ASN A 129 -9.85 14.68 -13.76
N VAL A 130 -9.79 13.36 -13.62
CA VAL A 130 -10.24 12.41 -14.67
C VAL A 130 -11.75 12.45 -14.82
N ARG A 131 -12.51 12.57 -13.72
CA ARG A 131 -13.98 12.73 -13.78
C ARG A 131 -14.36 13.98 -14.58
N GLN A 132 -13.69 15.10 -14.36
CA GLN A 132 -13.97 16.31 -15.13
C GLN A 132 -13.63 16.13 -16.61
N LEU A 133 -12.44 15.62 -16.92
CA LEU A 133 -12.03 15.37 -18.31
C LEU A 133 -13.01 14.44 -19.03
N GLY A 134 -13.38 13.33 -18.38
CA GLY A 134 -14.32 12.36 -18.90
C GLY A 134 -15.73 12.90 -19.08
N GLY A 135 -16.22 13.72 -18.13
CA GLY A 135 -17.54 14.35 -18.21
C GLY A 135 -17.72 15.27 -19.42
N GLY A 136 -16.63 15.89 -19.91
CA GLY A 136 -16.63 16.72 -21.11
C GLY A 136 -16.10 16.05 -22.37
N GLY A 137 -15.69 14.78 -22.31
CA GLY A 137 -15.09 14.06 -23.45
C GLY A 137 -13.74 14.64 -23.90
N HIS A 138 -12.99 15.23 -22.98
CA HIS A 138 -11.74 15.94 -23.29
C HIS A 138 -10.55 15.00 -23.30
N LEU A 139 -9.56 15.28 -24.16
CA LEU A 139 -8.27 14.59 -24.20
C LEU A 139 -8.35 13.05 -24.29
N GLY A 140 -9.45 12.49 -24.82
CA GLY A 140 -9.65 11.03 -24.91
C GLY A 140 -10.09 10.34 -23.62
N TYR A 141 -10.52 11.09 -22.61
CA TYR A 141 -11.21 10.55 -21.43
C TYR A 141 -12.71 10.46 -21.71
N GLY A 142 -13.31 9.29 -21.46
CA GLY A 142 -14.74 9.05 -21.64
C GLY A 142 -15.57 9.34 -20.39
N GLY A 143 -16.86 9.62 -20.56
CA GLY A 143 -17.79 9.81 -19.42
C GLY A 143 -17.92 8.57 -18.53
N ASN A 144 -17.57 7.39 -19.06
CA ASN A 144 -17.53 6.10 -18.37
C ASN A 144 -16.08 5.63 -18.08
N TRP A 145 -15.13 6.55 -17.94
CA TRP A 145 -13.70 6.27 -17.71
C TRP A 145 -13.43 5.22 -16.62
N ASN A 146 -14.26 5.19 -15.58
CA ASN A 146 -14.16 4.33 -14.40
C ASN A 146 -14.73 2.91 -14.58
N ALA A 147 -15.44 2.64 -15.68
CA ALA A 147 -16.22 1.41 -15.85
C ALA A 147 -15.35 0.15 -15.83
N GLY A 148 -14.17 0.18 -16.47
CA GLY A 148 -13.27 -0.98 -16.53
C GLY A 148 -12.75 -1.39 -15.14
N ASN A 149 -12.34 -0.43 -14.31
CA ASN A 149 -11.88 -0.73 -12.95
C ASN A 149 -13.04 -1.18 -12.04
N THR A 150 -14.24 -0.63 -12.24
CA THR A 150 -15.46 -1.05 -11.50
C THR A 150 -15.85 -2.49 -11.86
N GLU A 151 -15.78 -2.84 -13.14
CA GLU A 151 -15.99 -4.21 -13.64
C GLU A 151 -14.98 -5.19 -13.01
N ALA A 152 -13.69 -4.84 -13.02
CA ALA A 152 -12.63 -5.67 -12.45
C ALA A 152 -12.75 -5.84 -10.92
N ARG A 153 -13.24 -4.81 -10.21
CA ARG A 153 -13.61 -4.93 -8.79
C ARG A 153 -14.75 -5.94 -8.60
N GLY A 154 -15.76 -5.92 -9.48
CA GLY A 154 -16.86 -6.88 -9.49
C GLY A 154 -16.42 -8.33 -9.71
N TRP A 155 -15.28 -8.55 -10.36
CA TRP A 155 -14.67 -9.88 -10.50
C TRP A 155 -13.99 -10.39 -9.22
N GLY A 156 -13.84 -9.53 -8.20
CA GLY A 156 -13.03 -9.83 -7.02
C GLY A 156 -11.52 -9.88 -7.31
N ARG A 157 -11.07 -9.31 -8.44
CA ARG A 157 -9.66 -9.35 -8.88
C ARG A 157 -8.96 -8.00 -8.88
N LEU A 158 -9.65 -6.93 -8.48
CA LEU A 158 -9.08 -5.59 -8.32
C LEU A 158 -9.58 -4.97 -7.02
N ASP A 159 -8.67 -4.69 -6.09
CA ASP A 159 -8.98 -3.89 -4.90
C ASP A 159 -8.61 -2.42 -5.14
N LEU A 160 -9.58 -1.52 -5.01
CA LEU A 160 -9.42 -0.08 -5.16
C LEU A 160 -9.04 0.52 -3.80
N VAL A 161 -7.77 0.34 -3.42
CA VAL A 161 -7.28 0.65 -2.07
C VAL A 161 -7.38 2.13 -1.72
N GLY A 162 -7.49 2.40 -0.43
CA GLY A 162 -7.50 3.74 0.13
C GLY A 162 -6.19 4.49 -0.11
N PHE A 163 -6.31 5.81 -0.21
CA PHE A 163 -5.18 6.72 -0.38
C PHE A 163 -5.52 8.08 0.25
N THR A 164 -4.58 9.02 0.26
CA THR A 164 -4.86 10.42 0.61
C THR A 164 -5.45 11.17 -0.58
N TYR A 165 -6.21 12.23 -0.34
CA TYR A 165 -6.83 12.96 -1.45
C TYR A 165 -5.78 13.73 -2.25
N HIS A 166 -4.89 14.44 -1.56
CA HIS A 166 -3.88 15.32 -2.16
C HIS A 166 -2.51 14.65 -2.31
N HIS A 167 -2.40 13.33 -2.17
CA HIS A 167 -1.11 12.63 -2.15
C HIS A 167 -0.19 13.18 -1.04
N SER A 168 -0.77 13.39 0.14
CA SER A 168 -0.05 13.92 1.29
C SER A 168 0.84 12.87 1.93
N LEU A 169 2.08 13.25 2.29
CA LEU A 169 3.00 12.42 3.06
C LEU A 169 2.51 12.31 4.52
N ALA A 170 1.60 11.36 4.76
CA ALA A 170 0.81 11.27 5.98
C ALA A 170 1.61 11.32 7.30
N PRO A 171 2.82 10.72 7.44
CA PRO A 171 3.60 10.83 8.67
C PRO A 171 4.01 12.26 9.06
N LEU A 172 3.99 13.20 8.12
CA LEU A 172 4.33 14.61 8.35
C LEU A 172 3.11 15.49 8.65
N LEU A 173 1.91 14.90 8.65
CA LEU A 173 0.66 15.64 8.89
C LEU A 173 0.21 15.53 10.36
N PRO A 174 -0.42 16.57 10.91
CA PRO A 174 -1.23 16.43 12.11
C PRO A 174 -2.33 15.37 11.91
N LYS A 175 -2.68 14.63 12.98
CA LYS A 175 -3.64 13.52 12.91
C LYS A 175 -5.00 13.96 12.35
N GLU A 176 -5.47 15.14 12.73
CA GLU A 176 -6.72 15.73 12.28
C GLU A 176 -6.69 16.09 10.78
N VAL A 177 -5.54 16.47 10.25
CA VAL A 177 -5.36 16.75 8.82
C VAL A 177 -5.34 15.43 8.04
N PHE A 178 -4.58 14.44 8.53
CA PHE A 178 -4.57 13.11 7.92
C PHE A 178 -5.97 12.46 7.92
N ARG A 179 -6.72 12.58 9.02
CA ARG A 179 -8.11 12.12 9.09
C ARG A 179 -8.98 12.78 8.02
N LYS A 180 -8.86 14.10 7.85
CA LYS A 180 -9.59 14.84 6.81
C LYS A 180 -9.19 14.38 5.40
N GLU A 181 -7.90 14.16 5.13
CA GLU A 181 -7.42 13.60 3.85
C GLU A 181 -8.12 12.29 3.49
N LEU A 182 -8.28 11.38 4.46
CA LEU A 182 -8.97 10.10 4.26
C LEU A 182 -10.47 10.30 4.04
N GLN A 183 -11.12 11.16 4.82
CA GLN A 183 -12.55 11.39 4.72
C GLN A 183 -12.95 12.02 3.38
N ILE A 184 -12.21 13.03 2.91
CA ILE A 184 -12.48 13.65 1.60
C ILE A 184 -12.11 12.69 0.47
N PHE A 185 -11.06 11.88 0.62
CA PHE A 185 -10.74 10.81 -0.34
C PHE A 185 -11.89 9.82 -0.47
N LYS A 186 -12.44 9.31 0.64
CA LYS A 186 -13.57 8.37 0.61
C LYS A 186 -14.77 8.96 -0.12
N GLN A 187 -15.04 10.26 0.05
CA GLN A 187 -16.09 10.97 -0.68
C GLN A 187 -15.88 11.01 -2.20
N ALA A 188 -14.64 11.21 -2.66
CA ALA A 188 -14.31 11.12 -4.08
C ALA A 188 -14.43 9.68 -4.59
N TRP A 189 -13.94 8.73 -3.79
CA TRP A 189 -13.85 7.30 -4.08
C TRP A 189 -15.22 6.67 -4.34
N TRP A 190 -16.19 6.77 -3.43
CA TRP A 190 -17.47 6.06 -3.60
C TRP A 190 -18.22 6.55 -4.84
N LYS A 191 -18.19 7.87 -5.09
CA LYS A 191 -18.79 8.49 -6.28
C LYS A 191 -18.10 8.02 -7.57
N ALA A 192 -16.79 7.74 -7.51
CA ALA A 192 -16.02 7.32 -8.66
C ALA A 192 -16.20 5.84 -8.97
N TRP A 193 -16.48 5.01 -7.97
CA TRP A 193 -16.44 3.55 -8.14
C TRP A 193 -17.80 2.88 -7.91
N GLY A 194 -18.88 3.67 -7.89
CA GLY A 194 -20.23 3.18 -7.65
C GLY A 194 -20.40 2.55 -6.27
N GLY A 195 -19.65 3.04 -5.29
CA GLY A 195 -19.74 2.58 -3.90
C GLY A 195 -20.97 3.10 -3.18
N ASN A 196 -21.15 2.66 -1.94
CA ASN A 196 -22.27 3.06 -1.09
C ASN A 196 -22.06 4.49 -0.59
N GLY A 197 -23.13 5.29 -0.58
CA GLY A 197 -23.09 6.68 -0.09
C GLY A 197 -22.78 6.82 1.41
N ASP A 198 -22.91 5.74 2.17
CA ASP A 198 -22.50 5.64 3.58
C ASP A 198 -21.02 5.26 3.76
N LEU A 199 -20.27 5.10 2.65
CA LEU A 199 -18.86 4.76 2.60
C LEU A 199 -18.51 3.37 3.18
N SER A 200 -19.51 2.51 3.42
CA SER A 200 -19.31 1.22 4.09
C SER A 200 -18.46 0.23 3.29
N ASP A 201 -18.49 0.34 1.96
CA ASP A 201 -17.85 -0.59 1.01
C ASP A 201 -16.49 -0.13 0.49
N HIS A 202 -15.93 0.95 1.05
CA HIS A 202 -14.56 1.35 0.75
C HIS A 202 -13.57 0.22 1.10
N SER A 203 -12.47 0.14 0.34
CA SER A 203 -11.43 -0.85 0.58
C SER A 203 -10.88 -0.76 2.01
N LYS A 204 -10.59 -1.93 2.61
CA LYS A 204 -9.92 -2.05 3.91
C LYS A 204 -8.41 -1.86 3.81
N GLY A 205 -7.87 -1.79 2.59
CA GLY A 205 -6.47 -1.53 2.32
C GLY A 205 -6.15 -0.05 2.21
N PHE A 206 -4.95 0.32 2.64
CA PHE A 206 -4.41 1.66 2.50
C PHE A 206 -3.03 1.62 1.84
N PHE A 207 -2.80 2.51 0.88
CA PHE A 207 -1.46 2.80 0.35
C PHE A 207 -0.94 4.11 0.98
N PRO A 208 0.14 4.07 1.76
CA PRO A 208 0.82 5.29 2.20
C PRO A 208 1.53 5.95 1.01
N THR A 209 1.39 7.26 0.86
CA THR A 209 2.12 8.05 -0.14
C THR A 209 3.62 7.71 -0.11
N GLU A 210 4.19 7.36 -1.27
CA GLU A 210 5.59 6.94 -1.42
C GLU A 210 6.01 5.78 -0.50
N MET A 211 5.05 4.92 -0.11
CA MET A 211 5.24 3.88 0.91
C MET A 211 5.75 4.42 2.26
N ALA A 212 5.58 5.72 2.53
CA ALA A 212 5.96 6.37 3.78
C ALA A 212 5.00 5.98 4.91
N PHE A 213 5.14 4.75 5.38
CA PHE A 213 4.40 4.22 6.51
C PHE A 213 5.07 4.61 7.83
N SER A 214 4.25 4.98 8.81
CA SER A 214 4.64 5.08 10.21
C SER A 214 3.58 4.42 11.08
N GLN A 215 3.99 3.80 12.19
CA GLN A 215 3.07 3.24 13.17
C GLN A 215 2.09 4.28 13.72
N SER A 216 2.45 5.58 13.71
CA SER A 216 1.54 6.65 14.14
C SER A 216 0.28 6.77 13.28
N LEU A 217 0.32 6.32 12.02
CA LEU A 217 -0.82 6.36 11.10
C LEU A 217 -1.92 5.38 11.52
N ILE A 218 -1.56 4.26 12.16
CA ILE A 218 -2.47 3.18 12.55
C ILE A 218 -3.63 3.72 13.41
N ASP A 219 -3.35 4.72 14.25
CA ASP A 219 -4.37 5.33 15.10
C ASP A 219 -5.58 5.83 14.30
N VAL A 220 -5.30 6.63 13.27
CA VAL A 220 -6.32 7.22 12.40
C VAL A 220 -6.84 6.20 11.40
N LEU A 221 -5.97 5.36 10.83
CA LEU A 221 -6.36 4.35 9.84
C LEU A 221 -7.39 3.37 10.41
N VAL A 222 -7.16 2.86 11.63
CA VAL A 222 -8.08 1.94 12.30
C VAL A 222 -9.40 2.63 12.65
N ASP A 223 -9.38 3.88 13.15
CA ASP A 223 -10.62 4.64 13.41
C ASP A 223 -11.43 4.86 12.14
N GLU A 224 -10.74 5.05 11.02
CA GLU A 224 -11.33 5.23 9.71
C GLU A 224 -11.73 3.89 9.05
N GLY A 225 -11.54 2.74 9.71
CA GLY A 225 -12.01 1.45 9.24
C GLY A 225 -11.10 0.75 8.21
N TYR A 226 -9.83 1.17 8.10
CA TYR A 226 -8.80 0.41 7.40
C TYR A 226 -8.24 -0.71 8.29
N GLU A 227 -7.89 -1.84 7.68
CA GLU A 227 -7.42 -3.05 8.38
C GLU A 227 -6.00 -3.44 7.99
N TRP A 228 -5.53 -2.99 6.82
CA TRP A 228 -4.18 -3.29 6.33
C TRP A 228 -3.56 -2.15 5.51
N SER A 229 -2.23 -2.06 5.54
CA SER A 229 -1.46 -1.04 4.81
C SER A 229 -0.32 -1.67 4.04
N ILE A 230 -0.01 -1.12 2.87
CA ILE A 230 1.19 -1.48 2.12
C ILE A 230 2.41 -0.84 2.78
N VAL A 231 3.53 -1.56 2.86
CA VAL A 231 4.82 -1.06 3.36
C VAL A 231 5.95 -1.54 2.45
N ALA A 232 7.04 -0.78 2.33
CA ALA A 232 8.23 -1.26 1.63
C ALA A 232 8.84 -2.46 2.36
N SER A 233 9.28 -3.49 1.64
CA SER A 233 10.00 -4.64 2.21
C SER A 233 11.25 -4.20 2.98
N HIS A 234 11.91 -3.13 2.51
CA HIS A 234 13.03 -2.51 3.20
C HIS A 234 12.69 -2.04 4.61
N HIS A 235 11.49 -1.49 4.83
CA HIS A 235 11.06 -1.07 6.18
C HIS A 235 11.05 -2.25 7.15
N LEU A 236 10.65 -3.44 6.69
CA LEU A 236 10.65 -4.65 7.50
C LEU A 236 12.07 -5.15 7.73
N SER A 237 12.91 -5.20 6.69
CA SER A 237 14.30 -5.64 6.80
C SER A 237 15.08 -4.80 7.83
N ARG A 238 14.81 -3.50 7.90
CA ARG A 238 15.40 -2.58 8.88
C ARG A 238 15.02 -2.84 10.33
N THR A 239 13.97 -3.64 10.58
CA THR A 239 13.62 -4.07 11.94
C THR A 239 14.53 -5.20 12.45
N CYS A 240 15.33 -5.84 11.59
CA CYS A 240 16.27 -6.87 12.02
C CYS A 240 17.50 -6.24 12.69
N PRO A 241 17.92 -6.70 13.88
CA PRO A 241 19.18 -6.26 14.50
C PRO A 241 20.41 -6.43 13.59
N THR A 242 20.42 -7.51 12.79
CA THR A 242 21.51 -7.84 11.86
C THR A 242 21.53 -7.00 10.58
N TYR A 243 20.59 -6.05 10.38
CA TYR A 243 20.60 -5.16 9.22
C TYR A 243 21.91 -4.37 9.09
N ASN A 244 22.44 -3.89 10.23
CA ASN A 244 23.68 -3.11 10.27
C ASN A 244 24.94 -3.98 10.05
N ASP A 245 24.82 -5.31 10.03
CA ASP A 245 25.91 -6.21 9.65
C ASP A 245 26.03 -6.33 8.13
N GLN A 246 24.99 -5.93 7.39
CA GLN A 246 24.89 -6.07 5.92
C GLN A 246 25.02 -4.73 5.22
N ALA A 247 24.30 -3.73 5.73
CA ALA A 247 24.41 -2.37 5.23
C ALA A 247 25.70 -1.74 5.82
N ASP A 248 26.67 -1.41 4.95
CA ASP A 248 27.98 -0.85 5.31
C ASP A 248 27.91 0.63 5.81
N PRO A 249 28.36 0.94 7.04
CA PRO A 249 28.36 2.31 7.59
C PRO A 249 29.22 3.35 6.86
N GLU A 250 30.17 2.98 6.00
CA GLU A 250 31.03 3.97 5.33
C GLU A 250 30.37 4.54 4.06
N GLY A 251 29.88 5.78 4.15
CA GLY A 251 29.60 6.62 2.97
C GLY A 251 28.15 6.72 2.51
N SER A 252 27.18 6.23 3.30
CA SER A 252 25.71 6.18 3.07
C SER A 252 25.13 4.77 2.85
N TYR A 253 25.77 3.68 3.28
CA TYR A 253 25.20 2.33 3.15
C TYR A 253 24.92 1.88 1.71
N ASN A 254 25.46 2.60 0.72
CA ASN A 254 25.06 2.51 -0.69
C ASN A 254 23.53 2.68 -0.90
N ILE A 255 22.81 3.22 0.08
CA ILE A 255 21.36 3.40 0.13
C ILE A 255 21.07 4.79 0.71
N ASN A 256 20.25 5.59 0.01
CA ASN A 256 19.89 6.94 0.46
C ASN A 256 18.85 6.95 1.61
N SER A 257 19.10 6.17 2.66
CA SER A 257 18.33 6.14 3.89
C SER A 257 19.26 6.27 5.09
N SER A 258 18.82 7.02 6.11
CA SER A 258 19.51 7.03 7.41
C SER A 258 19.57 5.61 8.01
N PRO A 259 20.51 5.31 8.92
CA PRO A 259 20.51 4.06 9.67
C PRO A 259 19.15 3.80 10.35
N PRO A 260 18.73 2.53 10.53
CA PRO A 260 17.57 2.23 11.35
C PRO A 260 17.80 2.68 12.80
N ASN A 261 16.73 3.15 13.44
CA ASN A 261 16.75 3.42 14.87
C ASN A 261 16.83 2.09 15.64
N LYS A 262 17.78 1.99 16.58
CA LYS A 262 18.00 0.77 17.37
C LYS A 262 16.77 0.31 18.15
N ALA A 263 15.92 1.25 18.57
CA ALA A 263 14.67 0.93 19.28
C ALA A 263 13.65 0.18 18.39
N ASP A 264 13.74 0.35 17.07
CA ASP A 264 12.86 -0.27 16.09
C ASP A 264 13.41 -1.62 15.59
N GLN A 265 14.63 -1.98 15.99
CA GLN A 265 15.28 -3.25 15.63
C GLN A 265 14.81 -4.40 16.53
N LEU A 266 13.51 -4.68 16.50
CA LEU A 266 12.84 -5.70 17.33
C LEU A 266 12.49 -6.98 16.54
N GLY A 267 12.87 -7.03 15.27
CA GLY A 267 12.67 -8.16 14.39
C GLY A 267 13.64 -9.32 14.67
N PRO A 268 13.60 -10.38 13.84
CA PRO A 268 14.53 -11.49 13.95
C PRO A 268 15.96 -11.07 13.62
N SER A 269 16.93 -11.91 14.00
CA SER A 269 18.37 -11.73 13.67
C SER A 269 18.84 -12.74 12.63
N PRO A 270 18.39 -12.65 11.36
CA PRO A 270 18.78 -13.58 10.30
C PRO A 270 20.25 -13.39 9.91
N THR A 271 20.93 -14.51 9.67
CA THR A 271 22.32 -14.57 9.18
C THR A 271 22.41 -14.90 7.69
N THR A 272 21.29 -15.26 7.06
CA THR A 272 21.19 -15.61 5.64
C THR A 272 19.94 -14.97 5.01
N GLY A 273 19.83 -15.01 3.68
CA GLY A 273 18.68 -14.47 2.94
C GLY A 273 18.73 -12.97 2.67
N TRP A 274 19.80 -12.30 3.11
CA TRP A 274 20.08 -10.90 2.77
C TRP A 274 20.50 -10.75 1.31
N TRP A 275 19.97 -9.71 0.67
CA TRP A 275 20.35 -9.35 -0.68
C TRP A 275 20.24 -7.84 -0.89
N TYR A 276 21.07 -7.32 -1.78
CA TYR A 276 21.13 -5.91 -2.16
C TYR A 276 20.62 -5.72 -3.57
N GLY A 277 19.87 -4.66 -3.81
CA GLY A 277 19.51 -4.25 -5.15
C GLY A 277 19.39 -2.74 -5.28
N GLN A 278 19.82 -2.24 -6.44
CA GLN A 278 19.71 -0.84 -6.83
C GLN A 278 19.06 -0.77 -8.22
N PRO A 279 17.74 -0.61 -8.30
CA PRO A 279 17.05 -0.55 -9.59
C PRO A 279 17.28 0.75 -10.37
N ASN A 280 17.69 1.83 -9.71
CA ASN A 280 18.04 3.12 -10.32
C ASN A 280 19.12 3.80 -9.46
N PRO A 281 20.04 4.60 -10.02
CA PRO A 281 21.00 5.33 -9.20
C PRO A 281 20.32 6.13 -8.09
N GLY A 282 20.76 5.92 -6.86
CA GLY A 282 20.18 6.54 -5.66
C GLY A 282 18.94 5.84 -5.06
N ASN A 283 18.36 4.85 -5.73
CA ASN A 283 17.27 4.02 -5.20
C ASN A 283 17.79 2.61 -4.98
N ALA A 284 18.15 2.27 -3.74
CA ALA A 284 18.69 0.97 -3.39
C ALA A 284 18.12 0.48 -2.06
N ALA A 285 18.10 -0.82 -1.84
CA ALA A 285 17.71 -1.41 -0.56
C ALA A 285 18.47 -2.70 -0.26
N TRP A 286 18.67 -2.95 1.03
CA TRP A 286 19.00 -4.26 1.57
C TRP A 286 17.71 -4.91 2.06
N ASN A 287 17.38 -6.07 1.50
CA ASN A 287 16.20 -6.83 1.86
C ASN A 287 16.57 -8.22 2.39
N VAL A 288 15.78 -8.76 3.33
CA VAL A 288 15.98 -10.13 3.85
C VAL A 288 14.78 -11.03 3.58
N ALA A 289 15.02 -12.07 2.77
CA ALA A 289 14.04 -13.10 2.47
C ALA A 289 14.11 -14.28 3.46
N PRO A 290 12.97 -14.94 3.77
CA PRO A 290 11.61 -14.60 3.34
C PRO A 290 10.95 -13.52 4.22
N PHE A 291 11.58 -13.13 5.33
CA PHE A 291 10.95 -12.30 6.38
C PHE A 291 10.32 -11.01 5.85
N ALA A 292 11.04 -10.23 5.04
CA ALA A 292 10.55 -8.97 4.50
C ALA A 292 9.48 -9.10 3.40
N TYR A 293 9.11 -10.32 3.02
CA TYR A 293 8.13 -10.65 1.99
C TYR A 293 6.90 -11.37 2.55
N GLN A 294 6.82 -11.50 3.87
CA GLN A 294 5.70 -12.11 4.58
C GLN A 294 4.78 -11.02 5.17
N LEU A 295 3.52 -11.38 5.42
CA LEU A 295 2.58 -10.50 6.09
C LEU A 295 3.01 -10.27 7.54
N HIS A 296 2.98 -9.02 8.01
CA HIS A 296 3.25 -8.68 9.41
C HIS A 296 2.06 -7.98 10.07
N LYS A 297 2.13 -7.80 11.38
CA LYS A 297 1.26 -6.89 12.13
C LYS A 297 2.09 -5.73 12.67
N ALA A 298 1.59 -4.52 12.52
CA ALA A 298 2.14 -3.34 13.16
C ALA A 298 1.21 -2.86 14.28
N GLN A 299 1.79 -2.28 15.34
CA GLN A 299 1.05 -1.78 16.49
C GLN A 299 1.36 -0.31 16.70
N TYR A 300 0.31 0.46 16.96
CA TYR A 300 0.38 1.77 17.57
C TYR A 300 0.04 1.69 19.05
N VAL A 301 0.77 2.43 19.87
CA VAL A 301 0.50 2.62 21.29
C VAL A 301 0.27 4.12 21.50
N ASN A 302 -0.91 4.48 22.02
CA ASN A 302 -1.20 5.84 22.38
C ASN A 302 -0.28 6.27 23.53
N PRO A 303 0.55 7.32 23.37
CA PRO A 303 1.54 7.70 24.39
C PRO A 303 0.90 8.25 25.67
N ASP A 304 -0.31 8.81 25.58
CA ASP A 304 -0.99 9.44 26.72
C ASP A 304 -1.77 8.40 27.55
N THR A 305 -2.27 7.34 26.92
CA THR A 305 -3.19 6.37 27.56
C THR A 305 -2.69 4.94 27.59
N GLY A 306 -1.67 4.58 26.82
CA GLY A 306 -1.21 3.21 26.62
C GLY A 306 -2.15 2.33 25.79
N ALA A 307 -3.29 2.86 25.32
CA ALA A 307 -4.22 2.13 24.48
C ALA A 307 -3.57 1.71 23.15
N THR A 308 -3.83 0.49 22.69
CA THR A 308 -3.20 -0.07 21.49
C THR A 308 -4.18 -0.20 20.33
N LYS A 309 -3.65 -0.02 19.12
CA LYS A 309 -4.33 -0.33 17.86
C LYS A 309 -3.38 -1.10 16.97
N GLN A 310 -3.92 -2.04 16.19
CA GLN A 310 -3.12 -2.88 15.32
C GLN A 310 -3.70 -2.89 13.91
N MET A 311 -2.84 -3.07 12.93
CA MET A 311 -3.23 -3.35 11.55
C MET A 311 -2.25 -4.31 10.90
N TYR A 312 -2.68 -5.00 9.86
CA TYR A 312 -1.77 -5.80 9.04
C TYR A 312 -0.92 -4.88 8.17
N VAL A 313 0.33 -5.27 7.92
CA VAL A 313 1.18 -4.61 6.93
C VAL A 313 1.60 -5.61 5.86
N VAL A 314 1.32 -5.24 4.61
CA VAL A 314 1.56 -6.05 3.42
C VAL A 314 2.83 -5.54 2.74
N PRO A 315 3.90 -6.34 2.64
CA PRO A 315 5.13 -5.89 2.01
C PRO A 315 4.96 -5.71 0.50
N SER A 316 5.52 -4.63 -0.01
CA SER A 316 5.80 -4.39 -1.42
C SER A 316 7.32 -4.36 -1.60
N ASP A 317 7.83 -5.17 -2.53
CA ASP A 317 9.25 -5.17 -2.86
C ASP A 317 9.64 -3.82 -3.48
N ASP A 318 10.48 -3.04 -2.82
CA ASP A 318 10.86 -1.70 -3.26
C ASP A 318 11.98 -1.69 -4.32
N VAL A 319 12.60 -2.83 -4.59
CA VAL A 319 13.64 -2.99 -5.61
C VAL A 319 13.06 -3.65 -6.86
N LEU A 320 12.52 -4.87 -6.74
CA LEU A 320 12.02 -5.63 -7.88
C LEU A 320 10.80 -4.94 -8.48
N SER A 321 9.89 -4.37 -7.66
CA SER A 321 8.72 -3.67 -8.21
C SER A 321 9.09 -2.48 -9.09
N TYR A 322 10.19 -1.77 -8.78
CA TYR A 322 10.70 -0.73 -9.65
C TYR A 322 11.18 -1.31 -10.99
N ARG A 323 12.03 -2.34 -10.96
CA ARG A 323 12.54 -2.97 -12.20
C ARG A 323 11.40 -3.51 -13.06
N PHE A 324 10.40 -4.08 -12.42
CA PHE A 324 9.18 -4.56 -13.07
C PHE A 324 8.39 -3.48 -13.80
N GLY A 325 8.40 -2.24 -13.32
CA GLY A 325 7.78 -1.12 -14.02
C GLY A 325 8.42 -0.84 -15.39
N TYR A 326 9.66 -1.28 -15.60
CA TYR A 326 10.47 -1.00 -16.80
C TYR A 326 10.99 -2.25 -17.53
N ALA A 327 10.83 -3.45 -16.94
CA ALA A 327 11.36 -4.72 -17.45
C ALA A 327 10.50 -5.92 -16.98
N ASN A 328 10.70 -7.10 -17.58
CA ASN A 328 10.10 -8.34 -17.10
C ASN A 328 10.94 -8.94 -15.94
N GLU A 329 10.89 -8.23 -14.79
CA GLU A 329 11.25 -8.68 -13.41
C GLU A 329 10.72 -10.07 -13.01
N GLY A 330 11.07 -10.74 -11.90
CA GLY A 330 10.34 -11.80 -11.15
C GLY A 330 9.09 -12.60 -11.68
N ILE A 331 8.96 -12.96 -12.96
CA ILE A 331 7.88 -13.82 -13.52
C ILE A 331 8.35 -15.26 -13.81
N SER A 332 9.52 -15.66 -13.29
CA SER A 332 10.10 -16.99 -13.52
C SER A 332 10.09 -17.84 -12.27
#